data_AF-A0A9D8AMH1-F1
#
_entry.id   AF-A0A9D8AMH1-F1
#
_cell.length_a   1.000
_cell.length_b   1.000
_cell.length_c   1.000
_cell.angle_alpha   90.00
_cell.angle_beta   90.00
_cell.angle_gamma   90.00
#
_symmetry.space_group_name_H-M   'P 1'
#
loop_
_entity.id
_entity.type
_entity.pdbx_description
1 polymer ?
#
loop_
_entity_poly.entity_id
_entity_poly.type
_entity_poly.pdbx_seq_one_letter_code
_entity_poly.pdbx_strand_id
1 'polypeptide(L)'
;MGNSFIKVSNSLIRTTRWKMTRSKVIILLPRCLRRSVQKQIIGLAKQYQCLIFTVPGGELARKIIIEQKPTAIIGVACERDLLSGIKDVRHIPVIAIPNQRPEGPCKNTTVDFQKIEEAIRFFVGLDTNLSADQLQPVNS
;
A
#
# COMPACT_ATOMS: atom_id res chain seq x y z
N MET A 1 -17.56 13.21 -9.83
CA MET A 1 -17.50 11.92 -9.10
C MET A 1 -16.04 11.50 -9.01
N GLY A 2 -15.34 11.95 -7.98
CA GLY A 2 -13.89 11.74 -7.83
C GLY A 2 -13.59 10.49 -7.02
N ASN A 3 -13.19 9.40 -7.68
CA ASN A 3 -12.85 8.13 -7.05
C ASN A 3 -11.33 7.96 -6.93
N SER A 4 -10.62 8.91 -6.33
CA SER A 4 -9.16 8.79 -6.15
C SER A 4 -8.76 9.15 -4.73
N PHE A 5 -8.72 8.17 -3.84
CA PHE A 5 -8.05 8.28 -2.55
C PHE A 5 -6.92 7.25 -2.50
N ILE A 6 -5.86 7.51 -3.27
CA ILE A 6 -4.55 6.90 -3.05
C ILE A 6 -3.81 7.83 -2.10
N LYS A 7 -3.75 7.46 -0.82
CA LYS A 7 -3.06 8.26 0.17
C LYS A 7 -1.58 7.91 0.12
N VAL A 8 -0.81 8.72 -0.59
CA VAL A 8 0.65 8.63 -0.59
C VAL A 8 1.19 9.55 0.46
N SER A 9 1.98 8.99 1.37
CA SER A 9 2.75 9.78 2.31
C SER A 9 4.20 9.79 1.87
N ASN A 10 4.57 10.81 1.08
CA ASN A 10 5.95 11.29 1.10
C ASN A 10 6.12 12.63 0.38
N SER A 11 6.77 13.58 1.04
CA SER A 11 7.31 14.80 0.42
C SER A 11 8.42 14.47 -0.60
N LEU A 12 9.06 13.30 -0.44
CA LEU A 12 10.19 12.81 -1.26
C LEU A 12 9.81 12.18 -2.61
N ILE A 13 8.55 11.74 -2.81
CA ILE A 13 8.14 11.12 -4.09
C ILE A 13 8.14 12.14 -5.24
N ARG A 14 8.02 13.44 -4.93
CA ARG A 14 7.93 14.52 -5.92
C ARG A 14 9.28 14.99 -6.45
N THR A 15 10.38 14.76 -5.73
CA THR A 15 11.64 15.48 -5.96
C THR A 15 12.73 14.61 -6.57
N THR A 16 12.65 13.30 -6.46
CA THR A 16 13.69 12.39 -6.94
C THR A 16 13.13 11.45 -8.01
N ARG A 17 13.72 11.54 -9.20
CA ARG A 17 13.62 10.56 -10.30
C ARG A 17 14.26 9.24 -9.83
N TRP A 18 13.59 8.57 -8.90
CA TRP A 18 14.10 7.44 -8.13
C TRP A 18 14.47 6.32 -9.12
N LYS A 19 15.73 5.88 -9.12
CA LYS A 19 16.20 4.82 -10.02
C LYS A 19 15.60 3.48 -9.58
N MET A 20 14.54 3.08 -10.27
CA MET A 20 13.70 1.91 -10.03
C MET A 20 14.31 0.61 -10.58
N THR A 21 15.62 0.42 -10.43
CA THR A 21 16.30 -0.73 -11.06
C THR A 21 16.27 -2.00 -10.21
N ARG A 22 15.95 -1.92 -8.90
CA ARG A 22 15.72 -3.06 -7.98
C ARG A 22 14.85 -2.66 -6.78
N SER A 23 13.58 -2.31 -7.02
CA SER A 23 12.68 -1.93 -5.93
C SER A 23 12.24 -3.15 -5.11
N LYS A 24 12.66 -3.24 -3.84
CA LYS A 24 12.10 -4.21 -2.88
C LYS A 24 10.77 -3.65 -2.36
N VAL A 25 9.68 -3.99 -3.05
CA VAL A 25 8.32 -3.60 -2.68
C VAL A 25 7.74 -4.62 -1.70
N ILE A 26 7.21 -4.13 -0.58
CA ILE A 26 6.46 -4.94 0.38
C ILE A 26 4.99 -4.55 0.38
N ILE A 27 4.12 -5.56 0.36
CA ILE A 27 2.68 -5.42 0.50
C ILE A 27 2.26 -5.94 1.87
N LEU A 28 1.60 -5.10 2.66
CA LEU A 28 1.07 -5.44 3.97
C LEU A 28 -0.45 -5.56 3.89
N LEU A 29 -0.96 -6.76 4.16
CA LEU A 29 -2.39 -7.06 4.13
C LEU A 29 -2.97 -7.24 5.53
N PRO A 30 -4.23 -6.84 5.78
CA PRO A 30 -4.87 -7.05 7.06
C PRO A 30 -5.50 -8.45 7.11
N ARG A 31 -5.48 -9.09 8.29
CA ARG A 31 -6.10 -10.42 8.48
C ARG A 31 -7.61 -10.46 8.20
N CYS A 32 -8.29 -9.32 8.29
CA CYS A 32 -9.75 -9.21 8.13
C CYS A 32 -10.24 -9.22 6.67
N LEU A 33 -9.32 -9.27 5.69
CA LEU A 33 -9.69 -9.31 4.27
C LEU A 33 -10.27 -10.68 3.89
N ARG A 34 -11.28 -10.72 3.02
CA ARG A 34 -11.83 -12.00 2.51
C ARG A 34 -10.72 -12.87 1.92
N ARG A 35 -10.75 -14.19 2.21
CA ARG A 35 -9.75 -15.16 1.75
C ARG A 35 -9.60 -15.21 0.22
N SER A 36 -10.70 -15.04 -0.52
CA SER A 36 -10.68 -14.98 -1.99
C SER A 36 -9.83 -13.83 -2.50
N VAL A 37 -10.05 -12.63 -1.95
CA VAL A 37 -9.31 -11.41 -2.30
C VAL A 37 -7.85 -11.51 -1.87
N GLN A 38 -7.56 -12.02 -0.67
CA GLN A 38 -6.18 -12.27 -0.24
C GLN A 38 -5.41 -13.15 -1.23
N LYS A 39 -6.01 -14.26 -1.68
CA LYS A 39 -5.39 -15.17 -2.66
C LYS A 39 -5.09 -14.47 -3.98
N GLN A 40 -6.01 -13.64 -4.47
CA GLN A 40 -5.80 -12.86 -5.70
C GLN A 40 -4.60 -11.92 -5.56
N ILE A 41 -4.53 -11.18 -4.44
CA ILE A 41 -3.42 -10.24 -4.20
C ILE A 41 -2.08 -10.97 -4.04
N ILE A 42 -2.06 -12.13 -3.39
CA ILE A 42 -0.85 -12.97 -3.29
C ILE A 42 -0.38 -13.42 -4.68
N GLY A 43 -1.32 -13.81 -5.55
CA GLY A 43 -1.01 -14.17 -6.95
C GLY A 43 -0.38 -13.00 -7.71
N LEU A 44 -0.98 -11.82 -7.57
CA LEU A 44 -0.50 -10.58 -8.17
C LEU A 44 0.91 -10.21 -7.65
N ALA A 45 1.11 -10.24 -6.33
CA ALA A 45 2.40 -9.94 -5.71
C ALA A 45 3.51 -10.85 -6.25
N LYS A 46 3.23 -12.14 -6.45
CA LYS A 46 4.17 -13.09 -7.04
C LYS A 46 4.51 -12.75 -8.49
N GLN A 47 3.52 -12.36 -9.30
CA GLN A 47 3.74 -11.98 -10.70
C GLN A 47 4.71 -10.79 -10.82
N TYR A 48 4.58 -9.80 -9.94
CA TYR A 48 5.43 -8.61 -9.92
C TYR A 48 6.63 -8.72 -8.95
N GLN A 49 6.96 -9.93 -8.47
CA GLN A 49 8.11 -10.18 -7.58
C GLN A 49 8.13 -9.32 -6.30
N CYS A 50 6.95 -8.98 -5.79
CA CYS A 50 6.78 -8.24 -4.55
C CYS A 50 6.72 -9.18 -3.35
N LEU A 51 7.23 -8.73 -2.21
CA LEU A 51 7.06 -9.45 -0.94
C LEU A 51 5.70 -9.12 -0.34
N ILE A 52 5.00 -10.12 0.19
CA ILE A 52 3.67 -9.94 0.78
C ILE A 52 3.61 -10.55 2.17
N PHE A 53 3.04 -9.80 3.11
CA PHE A 53 2.85 -10.25 4.49
C PHE A 53 1.45 -9.90 4.97
N THR A 54 0.79 -10.88 5.59
CA THR A 54 -0.46 -10.63 6.30
C THR A 54 -0.15 -10.28 7.75
N VAL A 55 -0.54 -9.09 8.18
CA VAL A 55 -0.24 -8.56 9.51
C VAL A 55 -1.52 -8.34 10.33
N PRO A 56 -1.52 -8.68 11.63
CA PRO A 56 -2.64 -8.49 12.54
C PRO A 56 -2.81 -7.04 13.00
N GLY A 57 -1.75 -6.22 12.90
CA GLY A 57 -1.70 -4.86 13.41
C GLY A 57 -0.35 -4.18 13.15
N GLY A 58 -0.23 -2.91 13.56
CA GLY A 58 0.89 -2.03 13.23
C GLY A 58 2.24 -2.46 13.81
N GLU A 59 2.28 -3.12 14.96
CA GLU A 59 3.55 -3.56 15.58
C GLU A 59 4.29 -4.60 14.73
N LEU A 60 3.57 -5.63 14.25
CA LEU A 60 4.17 -6.63 13.38
C LEU A 60 4.56 -6.03 12.02
N ALA A 61 3.75 -5.10 11.50
CA ALA A 61 4.09 -4.34 10.30
C ALA A 61 5.45 -3.62 10.46
N ARG A 62 5.67 -2.93 11.59
CA ARG A 62 6.93 -2.24 11.88
C ARG A 62 8.11 -3.22 11.95
N LYS A 63 7.93 -4.36 12.62
CA LYS A 63 8.96 -5.41 12.70
C LYS A 63 9.38 -5.87 11.31
N ILE A 64 8.42 -6.18 10.44
CA ILE A 64 8.69 -6.59 9.05
C ILE A 64 9.40 -5.48 8.26
N ILE A 65 8.99 -4.22 8.41
CA ILE A 65 9.63 -3.09 7.74
C ILE A 65 11.11 -2.96 8.15
N ILE A 66 11.40 -3.10 9.46
CA ILE A 66 12.77 -3.03 9.99
C ILE A 66 13.62 -4.20 9.49
N GLU A 67 13.07 -5.41 9.50
CA GLU A 67 13.78 -6.63 9.08
C GLU A 67 14.04 -6.66 7.57
N GLN A 68 13.02 -6.33 6.78
CA GLN A 68 13.08 -6.46 5.32
C GLN A 68 13.69 -5.24 4.63
N LYS A 69 13.69 -4.07 5.29
CA LYS A 69 14.19 -2.78 4.78
C LYS A 69 13.67 -2.52 3.35
N PRO A 70 12.35 -2.42 3.15
CA PRO A 70 11.78 -2.19 1.82
C PRO A 70 12.18 -0.83 1.26
N THR A 71 12.23 -0.75 -0.07
CA THR A 71 12.35 0.54 -0.77
C THR A 71 11.00 1.22 -0.98
N ALA A 72 9.90 0.45 -0.88
CA ALA A 72 8.54 0.95 -0.97
C ALA A 72 7.55 0.02 -0.26
N ILE A 73 6.47 0.58 0.28
CA ILE A 73 5.43 -0.15 1.02
C ILE A 73 4.05 0.12 0.40
N ILE A 74 3.28 -0.94 0.21
CA ILE A 74 1.85 -0.88 -0.11
C ILE A 74 1.09 -1.39 1.11
N GLY A 75 0.42 -0.50 1.83
CA GLY A 75 -0.32 -0.81 3.04
C GLY A 75 -1.81 -0.91 2.77
N VAL A 76 -2.42 -2.07 3.02
CA VAL A 76 -3.87 -2.23 3.01
C VAL A 76 -4.37 -2.30 4.45
N ALA A 77 -5.16 -1.32 4.88
CA ALA A 77 -5.74 -1.34 6.21
C ALA A 77 -7.00 -0.47 6.27
N CYS A 78 -7.59 -0.40 7.46
CA CYS A 78 -8.69 0.51 7.72
C CYS A 78 -8.15 1.93 7.85
N GLU A 79 -8.93 2.95 7.48
CA GLU A 79 -8.46 4.33 7.42
C GLU A 79 -7.78 4.83 8.70
N ARG A 80 -8.35 4.48 9.86
CA ARG A 80 -7.77 4.81 11.18
C ARG A 80 -6.39 4.19 11.41
N ASP A 81 -6.17 2.96 10.95
CA ASP A 81 -4.87 2.26 11.07
C ASP A 81 -3.86 2.77 10.03
N LEU A 82 -4.33 3.20 8.86
CA LEU A 82 -3.47 3.81 7.85
C LEU A 82 -2.89 5.15 8.34
N LEU A 83 -3.73 5.98 8.97
CA LEU A 83 -3.31 7.26 9.53
C LEU A 83 -2.23 7.14 10.61
N SER A 84 -2.32 6.13 11.48
CA SER A 84 -1.32 5.88 12.52
C SER A 84 -0.06 5.23 11.96
N GLY A 85 -0.18 4.24 11.07
CA GLY A 85 0.96 3.51 10.52
C GLY A 85 1.86 4.35 9.61
N ILE A 86 1.29 5.30 8.85
CA ILE A 86 2.05 6.16 7.94
C ILE A 86 3.03 7.09 8.69
N LYS A 87 2.64 7.63 9.86
CA LYS A 87 3.46 8.57 10.64
C LYS A 87 4.76 7.94 11.15
N ASP A 88 4.76 6.62 11.31
CA ASP A 88 5.88 5.84 11.83
C ASP A 88 6.94 5.53 10.75
N VAL A 89 6.66 5.76 9.45
CA VAL A 89 7.53 5.32 8.34
C VAL A 89 7.96 6.50 7.46
N ARG A 90 8.59 7.51 8.06
CA ARG A 90 8.87 8.82 7.42
C ARG A 90 9.86 8.82 6.25
N HIS A 91 10.61 7.74 6.04
CA HIS A 91 11.70 7.69 5.06
C HIS A 91 11.50 6.68 3.93
N ILE A 92 10.39 5.93 3.94
CA ILE A 92 10.06 4.94 2.92
C ILE A 92 8.76 5.38 2.24
N PRO A 93 8.68 5.40 0.90
CA PRO A 93 7.44 5.72 0.22
C PRO A 93 6.37 4.67 0.56
N VAL A 94 5.21 5.17 0.99
CA VAL A 94 4.04 4.35 1.33
C VAL A 94 2.87 4.74 0.46
N ILE A 95 2.29 3.78 -0.25
CA ILE A 95 0.94 3.86 -0.82
C ILE A 95 -0.01 3.18 0.17
N ALA A 96 -0.97 3.93 0.69
CA ALA A 96 -2.01 3.42 1.56
C ALA A 96 -3.33 3.25 0.80
N ILE A 97 -3.85 2.02 0.81
CA ILE A 97 -5.11 1.64 0.16
C ILE A 97 -6.11 1.28 1.26
N PRO A 98 -7.14 2.10 1.49
CA PRO A 98 -8.17 1.77 2.48
C PRO A 98 -8.96 0.54 2.05
N ASN A 99 -9.20 -0.36 2.99
CA ASN A 99 -10.16 -1.44 2.78
C ASN A 99 -11.60 -0.91 2.89
N GLN A 100 -12.49 -1.51 2.10
CA GLN A 100 -13.90 -1.19 2.08
C GLN A 100 -14.65 -2.10 3.05
N ARG A 101 -15.56 -1.51 3.82
CA ARG A 101 -16.34 -2.17 4.87
C ARG A 101 -17.84 -2.04 4.56
N PRO A 102 -18.37 -2.78 3.58
CA PRO A 102 -19.75 -2.61 3.12
C PRO A 102 -20.81 -2.95 4.18
N GLU A 103 -20.48 -3.82 5.14
CA GLU A 103 -21.43 -4.34 6.15
C GLU A 103 -20.97 -4.05 7.60
N GLY A 104 -20.22 -2.96 7.79
CA GLY A 104 -19.73 -2.56 9.11
C GLY A 104 -18.32 -3.08 9.45
N PRO A 105 -17.83 -2.80 10.67
CA PRO A 105 -16.44 -3.09 11.04
C PRO A 105 -16.18 -4.60 10.99
N CYS A 106 -15.21 -5.00 10.16
CA CYS A 106 -14.71 -6.37 10.06
C CYS A 106 -15.69 -7.43 9.51
N LYS A 107 -16.84 -7.03 8.91
CA LYS A 107 -17.67 -7.93 8.09
C LYS A 107 -17.47 -7.63 6.61
N ASN A 108 -17.16 -8.68 5.85
CA ASN A 108 -17.06 -8.65 4.39
C ASN A 108 -16.11 -7.59 3.83
N THR A 109 -15.05 -7.29 4.58
CA THR A 109 -13.99 -6.38 4.20
C THR A 109 -13.38 -6.79 2.86
N THR A 110 -13.46 -5.88 1.89
CA THR A 110 -12.86 -6.04 0.58
C THR A 110 -11.86 -4.92 0.33
N VAL A 111 -11.09 -5.04 -0.73
CA VAL A 111 -10.20 -3.98 -1.20
C VAL A 111 -10.31 -3.94 -2.71
N ASP A 112 -10.18 -2.75 -3.26
CA ASP A 112 -10.16 -2.56 -4.69
C ASP A 112 -8.88 -3.19 -5.26
N PHE A 113 -9.03 -4.31 -5.96
CA PHE A 113 -7.92 -5.06 -6.54
C PHE A 113 -7.16 -4.23 -7.57
N GLN A 114 -7.87 -3.41 -8.35
CA GLN A 114 -7.28 -2.57 -9.38
C GLN A 114 -6.31 -1.55 -8.77
N LYS A 115 -6.68 -0.96 -7.63
CA LYS A 115 -5.80 -0.01 -6.91
C LYS A 115 -4.53 -0.66 -6.39
N ILE A 116 -4.59 -1.93 -6.00
CA ILE A 116 -3.40 -2.68 -5.58
C ILE A 116 -2.48 -2.91 -6.77
N GLU A 117 -3.04 -3.29 -7.91
CA GLU A 117 -2.27 -3.48 -9.13
C GLU A 117 -1.61 -2.18 -9.61
N GLU A 118 -2.35 -1.08 -9.64
CA GLU A 118 -1.83 0.25 -9.98
C GLU A 118 -0.69 0.66 -9.04
N ALA A 119 -0.83 0.43 -7.72
CA ALA A 119 0.20 0.72 -6.74
C ALA A 119 1.46 -0.14 -6.93
N ILE A 120 1.30 -1.42 -7.27
CA ILE A 120 2.42 -2.30 -7.59
C ILE A 120 3.13 -1.80 -8.84
N ARG A 121 2.40 -1.59 -9.93
CA ARG A 121 2.94 -1.13 -11.22
C ARG A 121 3.66 0.21 -11.09
N PHE A 122 3.14 1.12 -10.26
CA PHE A 122 3.82 2.36 -9.89
C PHE A 122 5.18 2.10 -9.23
N PHE A 123 5.26 1.22 -8.21
CA PHE A 123 6.50 0.94 -7.48
C PHE A 123 7.47 -0.02 -8.17
N VAL A 124 7.03 -0.78 -9.17
CA VAL A 124 7.92 -1.58 -10.03
C VAL A 124 8.33 -0.83 -11.31
N GLY A 125 7.76 0.35 -11.57
CA GLY A 125 8.19 1.25 -12.64
C GLY A 125 7.58 0.92 -14.00
N LEU A 126 6.45 0.21 -13.99
CA LEU A 126 5.69 -0.14 -15.19
C LEU A 126 4.71 0.97 -15.61
N ASP A 127 4.30 1.84 -14.68
CA ASP A 127 3.51 3.04 -14.98
C ASP A 127 4.31 4.30 -14.69
N THR A 128 4.68 5.02 -15.75
CA THR A 128 5.32 6.35 -15.70
C THR A 128 4.31 7.52 -15.71
N ASN A 129 3.00 7.23 -15.79
CA ASN A 129 1.94 8.21 -16.01
C ASN A 129 0.98 8.43 -14.82
N LEU A 130 1.26 7.92 -13.61
CA LEU A 130 0.64 8.50 -12.42
C LEU A 130 1.28 9.86 -12.15
N SER A 131 0.73 10.89 -12.79
CA SER A 131 0.98 12.28 -12.46
C SER A 131 0.79 12.44 -10.95
N ALA A 132 1.77 13.06 -10.28
CA ALA A 132 1.74 13.36 -8.84
C ALA A 132 0.48 14.14 -8.38
N ASP A 133 -0.36 14.58 -9.31
CA ASP A 133 -1.63 15.28 -9.11
C ASP A 133 -2.74 14.41 -8.47
N GLN A 134 -2.71 13.09 -8.63
CA GLN A 134 -3.71 12.18 -8.01
C GLN A 134 -3.29 11.67 -6.61
N LEU A 135 -2.10 12.05 -6.15
CA LEU A 135 -1.52 11.65 -4.87
C LEU A 135 -1.65 12.81 -3.88
N GLN A 136 -2.85 12.99 -3.33
CA GLN A 136 -3.08 14.09 -2.39
C GLN A 136 -2.41 13.80 -1.03
N PRO A 137 -1.50 14.66 -0.53
CA PRO A 137 -1.06 14.60 0.86
C PRO A 137 -2.24 14.92 1.77
N VAL A 138 -2.40 14.16 2.86
CA VAL A 138 -3.36 14.53 3.91
C VAL A 138 -2.81 15.73 4.66
N ASN A 139 -3.42 16.89 4.43
CA ASN A 139 -3.33 18.02 5.36
C ASN A 139 -4.63 18.04 6.15
N SER A 140 -4.60 17.56 7.40
CA SER A 140 -5.51 17.92 8.49
C SER A 140 -4.94 17.36 9.80
#